data_AF-A0A4Y7RE89-F1
#
_entry.id   AF-A0A4Y7RE89-F1
#
_cell.length_a   1.000
_cell.length_b   1.000
_cell.length_c   1.000
_cell.angle_alpha   90.00
_cell.angle_beta   90.00
_cell.angle_gamma   90.00
#
_symmetry.space_group_name_H-M   'P 1'
#
loop_
_entity.id
_entity.type
_entity.pdbx_description
1 polymer ?
#
loop_
_entity_poly.entity_id
_entity_poly.type
_entity_poly.pdbx_seq_one_letter_code
_entity_poly.pdbx_strand_id
1 'polypeptide(L)'
;MQKIMIGLLLIIFCLGTAGCPAQKQVQEPAPKPLVVPETSKVGFSPVDLNNAPDVVKNIASDISKREQATWVQVNGTNYLLASAGEKATGSRVEITDITQKIPAQDFVWLDVKAKYTSVKEGDKSNPVTAVSLNLTSNRSINGVGFEITKTATVTQTTPTPATPSPSTTTPATPATPAPTTPTPAAPSPTPTPTPAPSKTAPETPAKKTTPAESKTELEKNQNN
;
A
#
# COMPACT_ATOMS: atom_id res chain seq x y z
N MET A 1 70.73 -51.65 2.75
CA MET A 1 69.49 -51.38 3.51
C MET A 1 69.02 -49.92 3.40
N GLN A 2 69.89 -48.92 3.56
CA GLN A 2 69.52 -47.48 3.56
C GLN A 2 68.97 -46.94 2.22
N LYS A 3 69.39 -47.51 1.08
CA LYS A 3 68.91 -47.11 -0.25
C LYS A 3 67.49 -47.61 -0.58
N ILE A 4 67.03 -48.67 0.09
CA ILE A 4 65.68 -49.24 -0.10
C ILE A 4 64.65 -48.45 0.73
N MET A 5 65.06 -47.91 1.89
CA MET A 5 64.20 -47.04 2.72
C MET A 5 63.90 -45.69 2.05
N ILE A 6 64.84 -45.11 1.32
CA ILE A 6 64.65 -43.83 0.61
C ILE A 6 63.71 -43.99 -0.59
N GLY A 7 63.78 -45.13 -1.30
CA GLY A 7 62.86 -45.43 -2.39
C GLY A 7 61.41 -45.61 -1.93
N LEU A 8 61.21 -46.26 -0.78
CA LEU A 8 59.87 -46.46 -0.21
C LEU A 8 59.24 -45.15 0.29
N LEU A 9 60.06 -44.24 0.84
CA LEU A 9 59.60 -42.94 1.34
C LEU A 9 59.20 -41.97 0.22
N LEU A 10 59.85 -42.05 -0.95
CA LEU A 10 59.49 -41.26 -2.13
C LEU A 10 58.21 -41.74 -2.81
N ILE A 11 57.93 -43.04 -2.79
CA ILE A 11 56.69 -43.59 -3.37
C ILE A 11 55.47 -43.22 -2.51
N ILE A 12 55.61 -43.19 -1.18
CA ILE A 12 54.53 -42.79 -0.26
C ILE A 12 54.18 -41.30 -0.39
N PHE A 13 55.15 -40.44 -0.72
CA PHE A 13 54.92 -39.00 -0.92
C PHE A 13 54.17 -38.68 -2.23
N CYS A 14 54.23 -39.54 -3.25
CA CYS A 14 53.50 -39.35 -4.51
C CYS A 14 52.01 -39.74 -4.45
N LEU A 15 51.60 -40.56 -3.47
CA LEU A 15 50.21 -41.05 -3.36
C LEU A 15 49.29 -40.15 -2.50
N GLY A 16 49.81 -39.07 -1.91
CA GLY A 16 49.07 -38.19 -0.99
C GLY A 16 48.32 -37.02 -1.61
N THR A 17 48.33 -36.82 -2.94
CA THR A 17 47.67 -35.67 -3.59
C THR A 17 46.38 -36.03 -4.34
N ALA A 18 45.72 -37.13 -3.94
CA ALA A 18 44.32 -37.33 -4.29
C ALA A 18 43.48 -36.29 -3.53
N GLY A 19 43.30 -35.12 -4.15
CA GLY A 19 42.50 -34.03 -3.64
C GLY A 19 41.11 -34.52 -3.26
N CYS A 20 40.76 -34.38 -1.98
CA CYS A 20 39.35 -34.31 -1.60
C CYS A 20 38.72 -33.20 -2.46
N PRO A 21 37.64 -33.45 -3.21
CA PRO A 21 36.82 -32.33 -3.65
C PRO A 21 36.35 -31.64 -2.38
N ALA A 22 36.96 -30.50 -2.06
CA ALA A 22 36.45 -29.61 -1.03
C ALA A 22 34.99 -29.35 -1.43
N GLN A 23 34.08 -29.91 -0.64
CA GLN A 23 32.65 -29.76 -0.82
C GLN A 23 32.41 -28.25 -0.80
N LYS A 24 32.24 -27.66 -1.98
CA LYS A 24 31.91 -26.25 -2.16
C LYS A 24 30.72 -26.04 -1.25
N GLN A 25 30.92 -25.38 -0.10
CA GLN A 25 29.80 -25.02 0.75
C GLN A 25 28.88 -24.26 -0.18
N VAL A 26 27.69 -24.81 -0.41
CA VAL A 26 26.62 -24.10 -1.10
C VAL A 26 26.33 -22.95 -0.16
N GLN A 27 26.97 -21.81 -0.43
CA GLN A 27 26.75 -20.61 0.31
C GLN A 27 25.29 -20.29 0.08
N GLU A 28 24.48 -20.47 1.13
CA GLU A 28 23.08 -20.13 1.09
C GLU A 28 23.00 -18.68 0.61
N PRO A 29 22.19 -18.38 -0.43
CA PRO A 29 22.10 -17.03 -0.95
C PRO A 29 21.86 -16.08 0.21
N ALA A 30 22.72 -15.06 0.34
CA ALA A 30 22.57 -14.07 1.41
C ALA A 30 21.10 -13.59 1.43
N PRO A 31 20.47 -13.52 2.62
CA PRO A 31 19.06 -13.17 2.71
C PRO A 31 18.85 -11.83 2.03
N LYS A 32 17.92 -11.80 1.06
CA LYS A 32 17.60 -10.57 0.33
C LYS A 32 17.12 -9.53 1.35
N PRO A 33 17.66 -8.29 1.34
CA PRO A 33 17.18 -7.24 2.22
C PRO A 33 15.66 -7.08 2.09
N LEU A 34 14.94 -7.17 3.21
CA LEU A 34 13.51 -6.88 3.24
C LEU A 34 13.32 -5.37 3.11
N VAL A 35 12.92 -4.91 1.91
CA VAL A 35 12.58 -3.50 1.69
C VAL A 35 11.18 -3.27 2.27
N VAL A 36 11.10 -2.64 3.43
CA VAL A 36 9.83 -2.19 4.02
C VAL A 36 9.41 -0.91 3.29
N PRO A 37 8.22 -0.87 2.67
CA PRO A 37 7.78 0.33 1.97
C PRO A 37 7.63 1.52 2.92
N GLU A 38 8.25 2.65 2.56
CA GLU A 38 7.99 3.91 3.27
C GLU A 38 6.59 4.40 2.91
N THR A 39 5.83 4.87 3.90
CA THR A 39 4.49 5.41 3.68
C THR A 39 4.36 6.79 4.32
N SER A 40 3.67 7.71 3.64
CA SER A 40 3.45 9.08 4.13
C SER A 40 2.12 9.63 3.65
N LYS A 41 1.49 10.49 4.46
CA LYS A 41 0.28 11.21 4.05
C LYS A 41 0.62 12.35 3.10
N VAL A 42 -0.19 12.53 2.08
CA VAL A 42 -0.04 13.59 1.09
C VAL A 42 -1.18 14.59 1.25
N GLY A 43 -0.83 15.87 1.39
CA GLY A 43 -1.80 16.96 1.36
C GLY A 43 -2.31 17.21 -0.05
N PHE A 44 -3.58 17.61 -0.16
CA PHE A 44 -4.21 17.93 -1.44
C PHE A 44 -5.17 19.12 -1.28
N SER A 45 -5.55 19.72 -2.40
CA SER A 45 -6.48 20.84 -2.44
C SER A 45 -7.55 20.59 -3.49
N PRO A 46 -8.83 20.96 -3.23
CA PRO A 46 -9.88 20.85 -4.23
C PRO A 46 -9.58 21.76 -5.42
N VAL A 47 -9.94 21.29 -6.61
CA VAL A 47 -9.74 22.00 -7.86
C VAL A 47 -11.08 22.47 -8.41
N ASP A 48 -11.20 23.78 -8.64
CA ASP A 48 -12.30 24.32 -9.44
C ASP A 48 -12.05 24.02 -10.92
N LEU A 49 -12.86 23.12 -11.47
CA LEU A 49 -12.75 22.67 -12.86
C LEU A 49 -12.91 23.81 -13.87
N ASN A 50 -13.59 24.91 -13.54
CA ASN A 50 -13.72 26.05 -14.46
C ASN A 50 -12.38 26.76 -14.68
N ASN A 51 -11.51 26.72 -13.67
CA ASN A 51 -10.21 27.39 -13.64
C ASN A 51 -9.03 26.42 -13.83
N ALA A 52 -9.29 25.13 -14.05
CA ALA A 52 -8.26 24.11 -14.24
C ALA A 52 -7.54 24.23 -15.61
N PRO A 53 -6.40 23.56 -15.81
CA PRO A 53 -5.80 23.41 -17.14
C PRO A 53 -6.74 22.68 -18.11
N ASP A 54 -6.69 23.01 -19.39
CA ASP A 54 -7.64 22.45 -20.39
C ASP A 54 -7.55 20.92 -20.50
N VAL A 55 -6.35 20.35 -20.35
CA VAL A 55 -6.16 18.90 -20.29
C VAL A 55 -6.99 18.27 -19.16
N VAL A 56 -7.02 18.90 -17.99
CA VAL A 56 -7.80 18.43 -16.82
C VAL A 56 -9.30 18.57 -17.08
N LYS A 57 -9.75 19.68 -17.69
CA LYS A 57 -11.16 19.88 -18.06
C LYS A 57 -11.65 18.85 -19.07
N ASN A 58 -10.82 18.52 -20.06
CA ASN A 58 -11.15 17.55 -21.10
C ASN A 58 -11.30 16.16 -20.49
N ILE A 59 -10.33 15.73 -19.68
CA ILE A 59 -10.40 14.45 -18.97
C ILE A 59 -11.62 14.40 -18.04
N ALA A 60 -11.89 15.46 -17.29
CA ALA A 60 -13.09 15.55 -16.44
C ALA A 60 -14.36 15.37 -17.26
N SER A 61 -14.45 16.03 -18.42
CA SER A 61 -15.60 15.91 -19.32
C SER A 61 -15.75 14.48 -19.84
N ASP A 62 -14.65 13.82 -20.22
CA ASP A 62 -14.64 12.45 -20.73
C ASP A 62 -15.14 11.43 -19.71
N ILE A 63 -14.73 11.57 -18.44
CA ILE A 63 -15.11 10.64 -17.37
C ILE A 63 -16.45 10.99 -16.71
N SER A 64 -16.99 12.19 -16.94
CA SER A 64 -18.19 12.70 -16.25
C SER A 64 -19.42 11.80 -16.33
N LYS A 65 -19.55 11.02 -17.41
CA LYS A 65 -20.69 10.14 -17.66
C LYS A 65 -20.55 8.75 -17.04
N ARG A 66 -19.38 8.38 -16.52
CA ARG A 66 -19.08 7.02 -16.05
C ARG A 66 -18.56 7.05 -14.62
N GLU A 67 -18.82 5.96 -13.89
CA GLU A 67 -18.17 5.71 -12.62
C GLU A 67 -16.69 5.37 -12.90
N GLN A 68 -15.80 6.36 -12.73
CA GLN A 68 -14.41 6.24 -13.11
C GLN A 68 -13.52 7.18 -12.30
N ALA A 69 -12.30 6.76 -12.00
CA ALA A 69 -11.27 7.61 -11.45
C ALA A 69 -9.99 7.53 -12.29
N THR A 70 -9.22 8.61 -12.30
CA THR A 70 -7.98 8.72 -13.06
C THR A 70 -7.06 9.77 -12.45
N TRP A 71 -5.83 9.82 -12.93
CA TRP A 71 -4.85 10.83 -12.56
C TRP A 71 -4.12 11.37 -13.79
N VAL A 72 -3.64 12.60 -13.70
CA VAL A 72 -2.84 13.25 -14.74
C VAL A 72 -1.87 14.24 -14.11
N GLN A 73 -0.68 14.35 -14.68
CA GLN A 73 0.28 15.41 -14.31
C GLN A 73 0.29 16.48 -15.41
N VAL A 74 0.14 17.75 -15.00
CA VAL A 74 0.21 18.90 -15.91
C VAL A 74 1.11 19.96 -15.27
N ASN A 75 2.16 20.37 -15.96
CA ASN A 75 3.12 21.39 -15.50
C ASN A 75 3.70 21.10 -14.10
N GLY A 76 3.98 19.83 -13.80
CA GLY A 76 4.52 19.40 -12.50
C GLY A 76 3.46 19.18 -11.41
N THR A 77 2.25 19.72 -11.56
CA THR A 77 1.13 19.49 -10.63
C THR A 77 0.40 18.19 -10.96
N ASN A 78 0.16 17.36 -9.96
CA ASN A 78 -0.60 16.12 -10.12
C ASN A 78 -2.06 16.36 -9.78
N TYR A 79 -2.95 15.92 -10.65
CA TYR A 79 -4.39 16.02 -10.50
C TYR A 79 -4.97 14.62 -10.39
N LEU A 80 -5.82 14.41 -9.39
CA LEU A 80 -6.64 13.21 -9.26
C LEU A 80 -8.09 13.59 -9.55
N LEU A 81 -8.75 12.80 -10.38
CA LEU A 81 -10.13 13.02 -10.78
C LEU A 81 -10.95 11.77 -10.49
N ALA A 82 -12.14 11.95 -9.92
CA ALA A 82 -13.07 10.87 -9.67
C ALA A 82 -14.50 11.29 -10.01
N SER A 83 -15.20 10.45 -10.77
CA SER A 83 -16.54 10.67 -11.26
C SER A 83 -17.51 9.65 -10.66
N ALA A 84 -18.66 10.13 -10.19
CA ALA A 84 -19.76 9.26 -9.79
C ALA A 84 -20.56 8.72 -10.99
N GLY A 85 -20.37 9.34 -12.17
CA GLY A 85 -21.14 9.06 -13.38
C GLY A 85 -22.55 9.67 -13.36
N GLU A 86 -23.16 9.78 -14.54
CA GLU A 86 -24.47 10.40 -14.72
C GLU A 86 -25.62 9.63 -14.04
N LYS A 87 -25.42 8.34 -13.76
CA LYS A 87 -26.42 7.48 -13.12
C LYS A 87 -26.46 7.62 -11.60
N ALA A 88 -25.44 8.21 -10.99
CA ALA A 88 -25.37 8.45 -9.55
C ALA A 88 -26.13 9.73 -9.16
N THR A 89 -27.44 9.75 -9.42
CA THR A 89 -28.30 10.91 -9.14
C THR A 89 -28.25 11.24 -7.64
N GLY A 90 -27.85 12.47 -7.31
CA GLY A 90 -27.78 12.94 -5.92
C GLY A 90 -26.56 12.44 -5.14
N SER A 91 -25.55 11.85 -5.80
CA SER A 91 -24.28 11.47 -5.17
C SER A 91 -23.07 11.99 -5.93
N ARG A 92 -21.99 12.30 -5.21
CA ARG A 92 -20.67 12.62 -5.77
C ARG A 92 -19.58 11.82 -5.06
N VAL A 93 -18.46 11.62 -5.74
CA VAL A 93 -17.27 11.05 -5.11
C VAL A 93 -16.52 12.15 -4.36
N GLU A 94 -16.15 11.91 -3.10
CA GLU A 94 -15.29 12.79 -2.32
C GLU A 94 -13.98 12.06 -2.04
N ILE A 95 -12.85 12.66 -2.44
CA ILE A 95 -11.51 12.17 -2.09
C ILE A 95 -11.20 12.59 -0.66
N THR A 96 -10.91 11.62 0.20
CA THR A 96 -10.79 11.83 1.65
C THR A 96 -9.37 11.71 2.17
N ASP A 97 -8.55 10.84 1.57
CA ASP A 97 -7.17 10.62 2.01
C ASP A 97 -6.31 10.19 0.82
N ILE A 98 -5.05 10.60 0.84
CA ILE A 98 -4.03 10.20 -0.13
C ILE A 98 -2.80 9.79 0.65
N THR A 99 -2.38 8.56 0.46
CA THR A 99 -1.15 8.02 1.06
C THR A 99 -0.15 7.70 -0.04
N GLN A 100 1.04 8.29 0.04
CA GLN A 100 2.17 7.89 -0.77
C GLN A 100 2.83 6.65 -0.18
N LYS A 101 3.14 5.68 -1.03
CA LYS A 101 3.93 4.48 -0.73
C LYS A 101 5.16 4.44 -1.63
N ILE A 102 6.30 4.02 -1.08
CA ILE A 102 7.56 3.83 -1.82
C ILE A 102 7.95 2.35 -1.70
N PRO A 103 7.46 1.48 -2.60
CA PRO A 103 7.74 0.04 -2.54
C PRO A 103 9.18 -0.32 -2.91
N ALA A 104 9.83 0.52 -3.71
CA ALA A 104 11.21 0.35 -4.16
C ALA A 104 11.85 1.73 -4.38
N GLN A 105 13.17 1.75 -4.53
CA GLN A 105 13.91 2.96 -4.85
C GLN A 105 13.33 3.58 -6.14
N ASP A 106 13.01 4.88 -6.08
CA ASP A 106 12.43 5.67 -7.18
C ASP A 106 11.06 5.21 -7.71
N PHE A 107 10.33 4.42 -6.93
CA PHE A 107 8.94 4.07 -7.25
C PHE A 107 7.97 4.77 -6.30
N VAL A 108 7.16 5.69 -6.81
CA VAL A 108 6.10 6.38 -6.08
C VAL A 108 4.75 5.81 -6.47
N TRP A 109 4.06 5.20 -5.50
CA TRP A 109 2.67 4.76 -5.62
C TRP A 109 1.78 5.65 -4.76
N LEU A 110 0.65 6.11 -5.30
CA LEU A 110 -0.38 6.78 -4.51
C LEU A 110 -1.55 5.83 -4.25
N ASP A 111 -1.96 5.75 -2.99
CA ASP A 111 -3.17 5.07 -2.55
C ASP A 111 -4.22 6.14 -2.20
N VAL A 112 -5.28 6.21 -3.00
CA VAL A 112 -6.30 7.26 -2.94
C VAL A 112 -7.58 6.67 -2.41
N LYS A 113 -8.01 7.17 -1.25
CA LYS A 113 -9.29 6.78 -0.65
C LYS A 113 -10.34 7.81 -0.93
N ALA A 114 -11.48 7.34 -1.41
CA ALA A 114 -12.65 8.16 -1.69
C ALA A 114 -13.93 7.47 -1.24
N LYS A 115 -15.01 8.25 -1.14
CA LYS A 115 -16.33 7.77 -0.76
C LYS A 115 -17.43 8.45 -1.57
N TYR A 116 -18.55 7.76 -1.74
CA TYR A 116 -19.76 8.42 -2.23
C TYR A 116 -20.38 9.26 -1.12
N THR A 117 -20.76 10.48 -1.46
CA THR A 117 -21.48 11.40 -0.56
C THR A 117 -22.70 11.96 -1.26
N SER A 118 -23.78 12.14 -0.50
CA SER A 118 -24.98 12.78 -1.03
C SER A 118 -24.71 14.25 -1.34
N VAL A 119 -25.19 14.70 -2.50
CA VAL A 119 -25.17 16.12 -2.88
C VAL A 119 -26.37 16.80 -2.22
N LYS A 120 -26.14 17.93 -1.54
CA LYS A 120 -27.23 18.69 -0.92
C LYS A 120 -28.09 19.35 -2.00
N GLU A 121 -29.38 19.47 -1.72
CA GLU A 121 -30.31 20.17 -2.60
C GLU A 121 -29.86 21.63 -2.78
N GLY A 122 -29.67 22.06 -4.03
CA GLY A 122 -29.16 23.39 -4.38
C GLY A 122 -27.66 23.48 -4.69
N ASP A 123 -26.86 22.45 -4.36
CA ASP A 123 -25.45 22.41 -4.79
C ASP A 123 -25.38 22.10 -6.30
N LYS A 124 -24.53 22.85 -7.03
CA LYS A 124 -24.15 22.47 -8.40
C LYS A 124 -23.43 21.13 -8.33
N SER A 125 -24.13 20.06 -8.68
CA SER A 125 -23.55 18.72 -8.79
C SER A 125 -22.62 18.70 -10.01
N ASN A 126 -21.33 18.90 -9.78
CA ASN A 126 -20.33 18.47 -10.76
C ASN A 126 -20.18 16.95 -10.60
N PRO A 127 -20.40 16.15 -11.65
CA PRO A 127 -20.29 14.69 -11.54
C PRO A 127 -18.86 14.25 -11.24
N VAL A 128 -17.89 15.14 -11.46
CA VAL A 128 -16.46 14.92 -11.25
C VAL A 128 -15.94 15.80 -10.11
N THR A 129 -15.28 15.14 -9.17
CA THR A 129 -14.43 15.79 -8.17
C THR A 129 -12.99 15.74 -8.65
N ALA A 130 -12.29 16.87 -8.54
CA ALA A 130 -10.86 16.96 -8.82
C ALA A 130 -10.10 17.54 -7.62
N VAL A 131 -8.93 16.99 -7.36
CA VAL A 131 -7.98 17.52 -6.37
C VAL A 131 -6.59 17.62 -6.99
N SER A 132 -5.81 18.60 -6.55
CA SER A 132 -4.42 18.76 -6.91
C SER A 132 -3.52 18.46 -5.73
N LEU A 133 -2.35 17.89 -6.00
CA LEU A 133 -1.30 17.68 -5.02
C LEU A 133 0.08 17.96 -5.62
N ASN A 134 0.99 18.43 -4.77
CA ASN A 134 2.40 18.57 -5.07
C ASN A 134 3.17 17.61 -4.17
N LEU A 135 3.94 16.71 -4.77
CA LEU A 135 4.80 15.81 -4.03
C LEU A 135 6.05 16.58 -3.57
N THR A 136 6.44 16.40 -2.31
CA THR A 136 7.62 17.05 -1.72
C THR A 136 8.92 16.50 -2.29
N SER A 137 8.92 15.21 -2.63
CA SER A 137 9.95 14.58 -3.44
C SER A 137 9.66 14.89 -4.91
N ASN A 138 10.59 15.52 -5.61
CA ASN A 138 10.55 15.81 -7.06
C ASN A 138 10.60 14.53 -7.93
N ARG A 139 9.86 13.49 -7.51
CA ARG A 139 9.76 12.17 -8.11
C ARG A 139 8.44 12.09 -8.86
N SER A 140 8.47 11.45 -10.02
CA SER A 140 7.28 11.18 -10.82
C SER A 140 6.43 10.10 -10.16
N ILE A 141 5.12 10.18 -10.32
CA ILE A 141 4.19 9.13 -9.89
C ILE A 141 4.30 7.96 -10.87
N ASN A 142 4.51 6.75 -10.35
CA ASN A 142 4.58 5.53 -11.15
C ASN A 142 3.23 4.81 -11.22
N GLY A 143 2.37 5.01 -10.22
CA GLY A 143 1.05 4.41 -10.21
C GLY A 143 0.13 5.02 -9.16
N VAL A 144 -1.17 4.89 -9.40
CA VAL A 144 -2.23 5.37 -8.51
C VAL A 144 -3.30 4.29 -8.39
N GLY A 145 -3.59 3.90 -7.15
CA GLY A 145 -4.72 3.04 -6.82
C GLY A 145 -5.86 3.88 -6.25
N PHE A 146 -7.09 3.59 -6.67
CA PHE A 146 -8.29 4.22 -6.13
C PHE A 146 -9.14 3.19 -5.39
N GLU A 147 -9.46 3.50 -4.14
CA GLU A 147 -10.44 2.78 -3.33
C GLU A 147 -11.65 3.69 -3.11
N ILE A 148 -12.78 3.40 -3.76
CA ILE A 148 -14.00 4.19 -3.66
C ILE A 148 -15.07 3.37 -2.94
N THR A 149 -15.48 3.83 -1.76
CA THR A 149 -16.44 3.12 -0.91
C THR A 149 -17.85 3.69 -1.04
N LYS A 150 -18.85 2.82 -1.26
CA LYS A 150 -20.27 3.17 -1.21
C LYS A 150 -20.75 3.08 0.23
N THR A 151 -21.24 4.18 0.80
CA THR A 151 -21.92 4.12 2.10
C THR A 151 -23.27 3.43 1.89
N ALA A 152 -23.47 2.25 2.46
CA ALA A 152 -24.74 1.55 2.37
C ALA A 152 -25.81 2.37 3.09
N THR A 153 -26.77 2.92 2.34
CA THR A 153 -28.01 3.43 2.92
C THR A 153 -28.75 2.23 3.49
N VAL A 154 -28.86 2.15 4.82
CA VAL A 154 -29.69 1.13 5.47
C VAL A 154 -31.13 1.51 5.16
N THR A 155 -31.70 0.96 4.09
CA THR A 155 -33.14 1.04 3.88
C THR A 155 -33.75 0.20 4.97
N GLN A 156 -34.24 0.84 6.04
CA GLN A 156 -35.06 0.20 7.04
C GLN A 156 -36.36 -0.20 6.34
N THR A 157 -36.39 -1.38 5.72
CA THR A 157 -37.64 -1.99 5.30
C THR A 157 -38.40 -2.30 6.58
N THR A 158 -39.40 -1.48 6.90
CA THR A 158 -40.43 -1.84 7.88
C THR A 158 -40.94 -3.23 7.50
N PRO A 159 -40.88 -4.24 8.38
CA PRO A 159 -41.38 -5.56 8.07
C PRO A 159 -42.89 -5.45 7.80
N THR A 160 -43.30 -5.65 6.56
CA THR A 160 -44.70 -5.87 6.21
C THR A 160 -45.18 -7.12 6.95
N PRO A 161 -46.25 -7.05 7.75
CA PRO A 161 -46.81 -8.22 8.41
C PRO A 161 -47.17 -9.29 7.38
N ALA A 162 -46.65 -10.51 7.56
CA ALA A 162 -46.96 -11.64 6.71
C ALA A 162 -48.47 -11.93 6.78
N THR A 163 -49.15 -11.90 5.63
CA THR A 163 -50.51 -12.43 5.51
C THR A 163 -50.44 -13.96 5.64
N PRO A 164 -51.25 -14.60 6.51
CA PRO A 164 -51.25 -16.05 6.63
C PRO A 164 -51.77 -16.68 5.34
N SER A 165 -50.94 -17.51 4.70
CA SER A 165 -51.33 -18.35 3.56
C SER A 165 -52.15 -19.54 4.07
N PRO A 166 -53.27 -19.92 3.41
CA PRO A 166 -54.01 -21.12 3.75
C PRO A 166 -53.17 -22.37 3.49
N SER A 167 -53.21 -23.29 4.46
CA SER A 167 -52.43 -24.53 4.49
C SER A 167 -53.10 -25.59 3.62
N THR A 168 -52.45 -26.00 2.54
CA THR A 168 -52.87 -27.18 1.75
C THR A 168 -52.16 -28.41 2.29
N THR A 169 -52.92 -29.36 2.83
CA THR A 169 -52.42 -30.66 3.30
C THR A 169 -52.06 -31.56 2.13
N THR A 170 -50.76 -31.81 1.93
CA THR A 170 -50.26 -32.85 1.00
C THR A 170 -49.96 -34.14 1.78
N PRO A 171 -50.42 -35.32 1.31
CA PRO A 171 -50.17 -36.61 1.96
C PRO A 171 -48.69 -37.01 2.00
N ALA A 172 -48.31 -37.66 3.12
CA ALA A 172 -46.95 -38.05 3.49
C ALA A 172 -46.31 -39.07 2.54
N THR A 173 -45.04 -38.82 2.19
CA THR A 173 -44.13 -39.76 1.50
C THR A 173 -43.23 -40.46 2.53
N PRO A 174 -42.83 -41.73 2.32
CA PRO A 174 -42.14 -42.53 3.34
C PRO A 174 -40.74 -42.02 3.71
N ALA A 175 -40.38 -42.22 4.97
CA ALA A 175 -39.16 -41.74 5.61
C ALA A 175 -37.87 -42.27 4.93
N THR A 176 -37.00 -41.33 4.56
CA THR A 176 -35.59 -41.57 4.23
C THR A 176 -34.77 -41.58 5.52
N PRO A 177 -33.80 -42.50 5.72
CA PRO A 177 -33.03 -42.60 6.96
C PRO A 177 -32.21 -41.33 7.25
N ALA A 178 -32.15 -41.00 8.54
CA ALA A 178 -31.53 -39.78 9.06
C ALA A 178 -30.02 -39.74 8.80
N PRO A 179 -29.46 -38.58 8.37
CA PRO A 179 -28.03 -38.38 8.34
C PRO A 179 -27.45 -38.34 9.76
N THR A 180 -26.38 -39.07 9.99
CA THR A 180 -25.62 -39.09 11.24
C THR A 180 -24.85 -37.77 11.42
N THR A 181 -25.02 -37.16 12.58
CA THR A 181 -24.33 -35.94 13.01
C THR A 181 -22.82 -36.20 13.13
N PRO A 182 -21.94 -35.42 12.48
CA PRO A 182 -20.51 -35.50 12.74
C PRO A 182 -20.19 -34.92 14.12
N THR A 183 -19.43 -35.70 14.89
CA THR A 183 -18.86 -35.31 16.19
C THR A 183 -17.96 -34.06 16.04
N PRO A 184 -18.12 -33.03 16.88
CA PRO A 184 -17.22 -31.88 16.89
C PRO A 184 -15.77 -32.28 17.22
N ALA A 185 -14.83 -31.84 16.38
CA ALA A 185 -13.40 -31.99 16.65
C ALA A 185 -12.99 -31.15 17.88
N ALA A 186 -12.12 -31.73 18.70
CA ALA A 186 -11.59 -31.10 19.90
C ALA A 186 -10.81 -29.80 19.56
N PRO A 187 -10.87 -28.77 20.42
CA PRO A 187 -10.11 -27.53 20.20
C PRO A 187 -8.61 -27.79 20.31
N SER A 188 -7.88 -27.28 19.31
CA SER A 188 -6.42 -27.27 19.25
C SER A 188 -5.82 -26.44 20.40
N PRO A 189 -4.71 -26.86 21.03
CA PRO A 189 -4.10 -26.12 22.12
C PRO A 189 -3.55 -24.77 21.64
N THR A 190 -3.88 -23.73 22.41
CA THR A 190 -3.38 -22.35 22.27
C THR A 190 -1.85 -22.32 22.34
N PRO A 191 -1.15 -21.68 21.39
CA PRO A 191 0.30 -21.53 21.47
C PRO A 191 0.70 -20.62 22.64
N THR A 192 1.69 -21.08 23.41
CA THR A 192 2.32 -20.34 24.49
C THR A 192 3.00 -19.07 23.95
N PRO A 193 2.82 -17.89 24.56
CA PRO A 193 3.46 -16.66 24.10
C PRO A 193 4.98 -16.72 24.28
N THR A 194 5.70 -16.43 23.20
CA THR A 194 7.16 -16.21 23.18
C THR A 194 7.50 -14.94 23.99
N PRO A 195 8.51 -14.97 24.88
CA PRO A 195 8.94 -13.78 25.62
C PRO A 195 9.43 -12.67 24.69
N ALA A 196 9.04 -11.43 24.99
CA ALA A 196 9.48 -10.24 24.27
C ALA A 196 10.97 -9.97 24.49
N PRO A 197 11.73 -9.58 23.44
CA PRO A 197 13.12 -9.20 23.58
C PRO A 197 13.29 -7.92 24.41
N SER A 198 14.30 -7.96 25.28
CA SER A 198 14.72 -6.88 26.17
C SER A 198 15.16 -5.65 25.38
N LYS A 199 14.70 -4.47 25.81
CA LYS A 199 15.10 -3.17 25.26
C LYS A 199 16.51 -2.83 25.74
N THR A 200 17.51 -3.00 24.88
CA THR A 200 18.80 -2.32 25.06
C THR A 200 18.64 -0.86 24.60
N ALA A 201 18.92 0.07 25.50
CA ALA A 201 18.84 1.51 25.27
C ALA A 201 19.87 1.97 24.22
N PRO A 202 19.54 2.94 23.35
CA PRO A 202 20.53 3.59 22.49
C PRO A 202 21.39 4.57 23.30
N GLU A 203 22.70 4.42 23.19
CA GLU A 203 23.69 5.40 23.67
C GLU A 203 23.59 6.70 22.87
N THR A 204 23.65 7.81 23.61
CA THR A 204 23.65 9.21 23.19
C THR A 204 24.83 9.52 22.24
N PRO A 205 24.60 10.13 21.05
CA PRO A 205 25.69 10.65 20.24
C PRO A 205 26.30 11.92 20.84
N ALA A 206 27.63 11.92 20.91
CA ALA A 206 28.46 13.01 21.41
C ALA A 206 28.24 14.34 20.66
N LYS A 207 28.21 15.41 21.45
CA LYS A 207 28.06 16.80 21.05
C LYS A 207 29.28 17.26 20.24
N LYS A 208 29.03 17.70 19.00
CA LYS A 208 29.96 18.40 18.11
C LYS A 208 30.31 19.76 18.71
N THR A 209 31.58 20.00 19.05
CA THR A 209 32.12 21.32 19.38
C THR A 209 32.69 21.95 18.11
N THR A 210 32.03 23.01 17.64
CA THR A 210 32.57 23.97 16.68
C THR A 210 33.12 25.16 17.47
N PRO A 211 34.40 25.56 17.31
CA PRO A 211 34.87 26.85 17.80
C PRO A 211 34.34 27.97 16.91
N ALA A 212 33.67 28.93 17.54
CA ALA A 212 33.41 30.24 16.96
C ALA A 212 34.56 31.16 17.36
N GLU A 213 35.19 31.81 16.39
CA GLU A 213 35.89 33.07 16.63
C GLU A 213 35.83 33.96 15.38
N SER A 214 35.29 35.17 15.58
CA SER A 214 35.81 36.48 15.15
C SER A 214 36.21 36.67 13.67
N LYS A 215 35.85 37.75 12.96
CA LYS A 215 35.71 39.15 13.38
C LYS A 215 35.18 39.96 12.17
N THR A 216 34.35 40.94 12.46
CA THR A 216 34.14 42.26 11.82
C THR A 216 34.80 42.53 10.45
N GLU A 217 33.99 42.89 9.44
CA GLU A 217 34.22 44.13 8.68
C GLU A 217 32.90 44.69 8.14
N LEU A 218 32.70 45.97 8.40
CA LEU A 218 31.51 46.75 8.12
C LEU A 218 31.98 47.80 7.11
N GLU A 219 31.86 47.53 5.82
CA GLU A 219 32.11 48.55 4.79
C GLU A 219 30.86 48.85 3.98
N LYS A 220 30.26 49.96 4.41
CA LYS A 220 29.36 50.87 3.72
C LYS A 220 29.79 51.09 2.27
N ASN A 221 28.88 50.89 1.31
CA ASN A 221 28.85 51.75 0.14
C ASN A 221 27.43 51.97 -0.39
N GLN A 222 26.92 53.15 -0.07
CA GLN A 222 26.01 53.90 -0.95
C GLN A 222 26.77 54.23 -2.23
N ASN A 223 26.17 53.96 -3.39
CA ASN A 223 25.86 55.01 -4.37
C ASN A 223 25.20 54.45 -5.63
N ASN A 224 24.15 55.17 -6.03
CA ASN A 224 23.54 55.30 -7.37
C ASN A 224 22.93 54.06 -8.03
#